data_AF-A0A379FY89-F1
#
_entry.id   AF-A0A379FY89-F1
#
_cell.length_a   1.000
_cell.length_b   1.000
_cell.length_c   1.000
_cell.angle_alpha   90.00
_cell.angle_beta   90.00
_cell.angle_gamma   90.00
#
_symmetry.space_group_name_H-M   'P 1'
#
loop_
_entity.id
_entity.type
_entity.pdbx_description
1 polymer ?
#
loop_
_entity_poly.entity_id
_entity_poly.type
_entity_poly.pdbx_seq_one_letter_code
_entity_poly.pdbx_strand_id
1 'polypeptide(L)'
;MSQLKKPSVVGPLVIGCLVIVAAGASVYAGYQAHDNEKNINQVKGLVIENSNMLKSIQADITYHTSLLKKGGGADLQGSVAEALINIENDKVAEAQANLYKNWDASGESKDGHHMYGNPSARFTLINYSDLECPFCKRFHETPKYLVDSAKNGMVNWVWRHFPLSFHEPMASKAAMMGECVAQQKGSKGFWAFTEYWFTNSAGNGQGFAGSDKIPELFGLNKEQYESCLTDPVIIKKIKDDMQAGNVAGVTGTPATIVIDNETGKTETIVGAQPFAKFVQVIEGMAHPERAQAQETAPPAQK
;
A
#
# COMPACT_ATOMS: atom_id res chain seq x y z
N MET A 1 32.69 57.35 7.86
CA MET A 1 31.26 56.98 7.93
C MET A 1 30.81 56.50 6.56
N SER A 2 30.11 55.37 6.52
CA SER A 2 29.31 54.83 5.41
C SER A 2 30.03 54.31 4.15
N GLN A 3 30.31 53.01 4.18
CA GLN A 3 30.54 52.15 3.02
C GLN A 3 29.18 51.79 2.39
N LEU A 4 28.90 52.23 1.16
CA LEU A 4 27.81 51.69 0.35
C LEU A 4 28.33 50.52 -0.49
N LYS A 5 28.05 49.30 -0.01
CA LYS A 5 28.26 48.06 -0.78
C LYS A 5 27.32 48.05 -1.99
N LYS A 6 27.89 47.92 -3.19
CA LYS A 6 27.14 47.55 -4.40
C LYS A 6 26.67 46.09 -4.27
N PRO A 7 25.44 45.75 -4.72
CA PRO A 7 24.97 44.38 -4.68
C PRO A 7 25.71 43.55 -5.74
N SER A 8 26.25 42.41 -5.31
CA SER A 8 26.79 41.36 -6.16
C SER A 8 25.67 40.77 -7.03
N VAL A 9 25.88 40.80 -8.34
CA VAL A 9 25.02 40.17 -9.35
C VAL A 9 24.98 38.66 -9.07
N VAL A 10 23.82 38.17 -8.64
CA VAL A 10 23.52 36.74 -8.59
C VAL A 10 23.31 36.28 -10.04
N GLY A 11 24.24 35.46 -10.54
CA GLY A 11 24.27 35.02 -11.93
C GLY A 11 23.05 34.17 -12.36
N PRO A 12 22.86 33.98 -13.68
CA PRO A 12 21.67 33.37 -14.30
C PRO A 12 21.33 31.93 -13.86
N LEU A 13 22.23 31.24 -13.16
CA LEU A 13 22.05 29.87 -12.68
C LEU A 13 21.07 29.73 -11.49
N VAL A 14 20.97 30.73 -10.62
CA VAL A 14 20.03 30.68 -9.46
C VAL A 14 18.60 30.98 -9.91
N ILE A 15 18.44 31.81 -10.94
CA ILE A 15 17.13 32.07 -11.58
C ILE A 15 16.69 30.83 -12.38
N GLY A 16 17.62 30.11 -13.03
CA GLY A 16 17.32 28.84 -13.71
C GLY A 16 16.76 27.75 -12.80
N CYS A 17 17.36 27.54 -11.62
CA CYS A 17 16.83 26.55 -10.65
C CYS A 17 15.49 26.96 -10.03
N LEU A 18 15.28 28.25 -9.74
CA LEU A 18 13.98 28.74 -9.24
C LEU A 18 12.87 28.64 -10.29
N VAL A 19 13.18 28.89 -11.57
CA VAL A 19 12.21 28.74 -12.67
C VAL A 19 11.90 27.27 -12.94
N ILE A 20 12.87 26.34 -12.83
CA ILE A 20 12.63 24.90 -12.99
C ILE A 20 11.84 24.31 -11.80
N VAL A 21 12.10 24.76 -10.56
CA VAL A 21 11.33 24.31 -9.38
C VAL A 21 9.91 24.89 -9.39
N ALA A 22 9.73 26.16 -9.78
CA ALA A 22 8.41 26.75 -9.96
C ALA A 22 7.64 26.11 -11.12
N ALA A 23 8.30 25.80 -12.24
CA ALA A 23 7.71 25.05 -13.34
C ALA A 23 7.38 23.61 -12.95
N GLY A 24 8.23 22.92 -12.17
CA GLY A 24 7.97 21.56 -11.66
C GLY A 24 6.81 21.52 -10.67
N ALA A 25 6.70 22.49 -9.76
CA ALA A 25 5.54 22.63 -8.87
C ALA A 25 4.26 22.99 -9.63
N SER A 26 4.36 23.80 -10.70
CA SER A 26 3.22 24.18 -11.55
C SER A 26 2.78 23.03 -12.48
N VAL A 27 3.73 22.23 -12.98
CA VAL A 27 3.46 21.00 -13.75
C VAL A 27 2.91 19.92 -12.83
N TYR A 28 3.39 19.80 -11.59
CA TYR A 28 2.85 18.86 -10.60
C TYR A 28 1.46 19.28 -10.13
N ALA A 29 1.22 20.57 -9.86
CA ALA A 29 -0.11 21.08 -9.55
C ALA A 29 -1.07 20.95 -10.73
N GLY A 30 -0.59 21.17 -11.97
CA GLY A 30 -1.33 20.96 -13.20
C GLY A 30 -1.63 19.48 -13.47
N TYR A 31 -0.67 18.58 -13.18
CA TYR A 31 -0.84 17.13 -13.24
C TYR A 31 -1.86 16.68 -12.20
N GLN A 32 -1.76 17.14 -10.95
CA GLN A 32 -2.74 16.83 -9.90
C GLN A 32 -4.11 17.42 -10.21
N ALA A 33 -4.21 18.61 -10.80
CA ALA A 33 -5.48 19.20 -11.22
C ALA A 33 -6.10 18.43 -12.41
N HIS A 34 -5.29 18.06 -13.40
CA HIS A 34 -5.71 17.24 -14.54
C HIS A 34 -6.11 15.82 -14.11
N ASP A 35 -5.36 15.21 -13.19
CA ASP A 35 -5.67 13.90 -12.63
C ASP A 35 -6.93 13.97 -11.76
N ASN A 36 -7.09 15.02 -10.93
CA ASN A 36 -8.34 15.26 -10.20
C ASN A 36 -9.53 15.46 -11.13
N GLU A 37 -9.39 16.17 -12.25
CA GLU A 37 -10.47 16.34 -13.22
C GLU A 37 -10.80 15.03 -13.94
N LYS A 38 -9.78 14.25 -14.32
CA LYS A 38 -9.95 12.90 -14.88
C LYS A 38 -10.64 11.96 -13.89
N ASN A 39 -10.22 11.99 -12.63
CA ASN A 39 -10.80 11.21 -11.54
C ASN A 39 -12.25 11.65 -11.27
N ILE A 40 -12.54 12.96 -11.27
CA ILE A 40 -13.91 13.49 -11.15
C ILE A 40 -14.78 13.04 -12.32
N ASN A 41 -14.26 13.06 -13.55
CA ASN A 41 -15.01 12.64 -14.73
C ASN A 41 -15.22 11.11 -14.76
N GLN A 42 -14.25 10.34 -14.28
CA GLN A 42 -14.39 8.90 -14.09
C GLN A 42 -15.42 8.56 -13.00
N VAL A 43 -15.38 9.26 -11.86
CA VAL A 43 -16.37 9.13 -10.79
C VAL A 43 -17.77 9.52 -11.28
N LYS A 44 -17.91 10.60 -12.05
CA LYS A 44 -19.20 10.97 -12.69
C LYS A 44 -19.68 9.87 -13.65
N GLY A 45 -18.78 9.28 -14.43
CA GLY A 45 -19.08 8.14 -15.30
C GLY A 45 -19.64 6.96 -14.52
N LEU A 46 -18.95 6.56 -13.45
CA LEU A 46 -19.36 5.47 -12.56
C LEU A 46 -20.69 5.77 -11.85
N VAL A 47 -20.95 7.01 -11.45
CA VAL A 47 -22.24 7.42 -10.86
C VAL A 47 -23.38 7.30 -11.87
N ILE A 48 -23.16 7.68 -13.12
CA ILE A 48 -24.15 7.56 -14.20
C ILE A 48 -24.40 6.08 -14.53
N GLU A 49 -23.35 5.28 -14.62
CA GLU A 49 -23.42 3.83 -14.87
C GLU A 49 -24.18 3.12 -13.74
N ASN A 50 -23.83 3.41 -12.48
CA ASN A 50 -24.54 2.89 -11.32
C ASN A 50 -26.00 3.37 -11.26
N SER A 51 -26.30 4.63 -11.65
CA SER A 51 -27.67 5.13 -11.73
C SER A 51 -28.50 4.39 -12.78
N ASN A 52 -27.90 4.10 -13.94
CA ASN A 52 -28.56 3.34 -15.01
C ASN A 52 -28.77 1.88 -14.61
N MET A 53 -27.79 1.26 -13.94
CA MET A 53 -27.90 -0.08 -13.38
C MET A 53 -29.00 -0.13 -12.30
N LEU A 54 -29.10 0.86 -11.42
CA LEU A 54 -30.19 0.93 -10.43
C LEU A 54 -31.56 1.06 -11.09
N LYS A 55 -31.68 1.81 -12.19
CA LYS A 55 -32.93 1.92 -12.95
C LYS A 55 -33.30 0.60 -13.64
N SER A 56 -32.32 -0.14 -14.18
CA SER A 56 -32.58 -1.45 -14.78
C SER A 56 -33.01 -2.47 -13.72
N ILE A 57 -32.31 -2.51 -12.58
CA ILE A 57 -32.68 -3.35 -11.43
C ILE A 57 -34.10 -3.00 -10.95
N GLN A 58 -34.45 -1.72 -10.86
CA GLN A 58 -35.79 -1.29 -10.46
C GLN A 58 -36.87 -1.73 -11.47
N ALA A 59 -36.56 -1.68 -12.77
CA ALA A 59 -37.45 -2.16 -13.83
C ALA A 59 -37.65 -3.68 -13.76
N ASP A 60 -36.57 -4.44 -13.54
CA ASP A 60 -36.62 -5.89 -13.38
C ASP A 60 -37.42 -6.28 -12.13
N ILE A 61 -37.16 -5.63 -10.99
CA ILE A 61 -37.96 -5.82 -9.77
C ILE A 61 -39.43 -5.55 -10.04
N THR A 62 -39.77 -4.47 -10.75
CA THR A 62 -41.17 -4.10 -11.06
C THR A 62 -41.83 -5.14 -11.96
N TYR A 63 -41.12 -5.60 -13.00
CA TYR A 63 -41.60 -6.62 -13.92
C TYR A 63 -41.83 -7.96 -13.20
N HIS A 64 -40.84 -8.42 -12.43
CA HIS A 64 -40.93 -9.67 -11.67
C HIS A 64 -41.99 -9.59 -10.56
N THR A 65 -42.16 -8.45 -9.90
CA THR A 65 -43.26 -8.21 -8.94
C THR A 65 -44.63 -8.29 -9.62
N SER A 66 -44.75 -7.87 -10.87
CA SER A 66 -46.00 -7.97 -11.64
C SER A 66 -46.32 -9.41 -12.06
N LEU A 67 -45.30 -10.23 -12.30
CA LEU A 67 -45.43 -11.66 -12.59
C LEU A 67 -45.80 -12.46 -11.33
N LEU A 68 -45.22 -12.13 -10.18
CA LEU A 68 -45.57 -12.70 -8.87
C LEU A 68 -47.04 -12.47 -8.49
N LYS A 69 -47.63 -11.35 -8.95
CA LYS A 69 -49.07 -11.06 -8.75
C LYS A 69 -50.00 -11.86 -9.68
N LYS A 70 -49.48 -12.47 -10.76
CA LYS A 70 -50.27 -13.14 -11.79
C LYS A 70 -50.13 -14.68 -11.82
N GLY A 71 -49.08 -15.25 -11.24
CA GLY A 71 -48.81 -16.70 -11.25
C GLY A 71 -48.93 -17.36 -9.88
N GLY A 72 -49.50 -18.57 -9.84
CA GLY A 72 -49.68 -19.37 -8.62
C GLY A 72 -48.37 -19.77 -7.91
N GLY A 73 -47.88 -18.88 -7.06
CA GLY A 73 -47.69 -19.11 -5.62
C GLY A 73 -46.56 -19.98 -5.07
N ALA A 74 -46.15 -21.11 -5.68
CA ALA A 74 -45.38 -22.11 -4.91
C ALA A 74 -43.89 -22.28 -5.28
N ASP A 75 -43.47 -22.02 -6.52
CA ASP A 75 -42.11 -22.35 -7.00
C ASP A 75 -41.28 -21.11 -7.42
N LEU A 76 -41.94 -20.06 -7.94
CA LEU A 76 -41.25 -18.86 -8.44
C LEU A 76 -40.56 -18.05 -7.34
N GLN A 77 -41.13 -18.00 -6.13
CA GLN A 77 -40.49 -17.31 -5.00
C GLN A 77 -39.19 -18.01 -4.57
N GLY A 78 -39.15 -19.35 -4.64
CA GLY A 78 -37.95 -20.14 -4.37
C GLY A 78 -36.87 -19.89 -5.41
N SER A 79 -37.21 -19.96 -6.70
CA SER A 79 -36.24 -19.71 -7.78
C SER A 79 -35.70 -18.28 -7.80
N VAL A 80 -36.53 -17.28 -7.46
CA VAL A 80 -36.08 -15.88 -7.35
C VAL A 80 -35.16 -15.69 -6.14
N ALA A 81 -35.47 -16.29 -4.99
CA ALA A 81 -34.59 -16.23 -3.82
C ALA A 81 -33.24 -16.91 -4.08
N GLU A 82 -33.25 -18.08 -4.74
CA GLU A 82 -32.04 -18.79 -5.13
C GLU A 82 -31.20 -18.00 -6.15
N ALA A 83 -31.84 -17.39 -7.16
CA ALA A 83 -31.15 -16.53 -8.12
C ALA A 83 -30.51 -15.30 -7.45
N LEU A 84 -31.18 -14.67 -6.48
CA LEU A 84 -30.63 -13.54 -5.72
C LEU A 84 -29.42 -13.94 -4.87
N ILE A 85 -29.49 -15.09 -4.20
CA ILE A 85 -28.37 -15.66 -3.43
C ILE A 85 -27.18 -15.94 -4.36
N ASN A 86 -27.42 -16.52 -5.54
CA ASN A 86 -26.35 -16.80 -6.50
C ASN A 86 -25.71 -15.52 -7.04
N ILE A 87 -26.49 -14.48 -7.35
CA ILE A 87 -25.95 -13.16 -7.77
C ILE A 87 -25.12 -12.52 -6.65
N GLU A 88 -25.58 -12.62 -5.40
CA GLU A 88 -24.83 -12.10 -4.25
C GLU A 88 -23.50 -12.85 -4.06
N ASN A 89 -23.53 -14.19 -4.16
CA ASN A 89 -22.33 -15.03 -4.09
C ASN A 89 -21.34 -14.71 -5.21
N ASP A 90 -21.81 -14.54 -6.45
CA ASP A 90 -20.96 -14.21 -7.60
C ASP A 90 -20.27 -12.85 -7.41
N LYS A 91 -21.00 -11.85 -6.91
CA LYS A 91 -20.44 -10.52 -6.61
C LYS A 91 -19.42 -10.56 -5.48
N VAL A 92 -19.67 -11.36 -4.43
CA VAL A 92 -18.71 -11.57 -3.34
C VAL A 92 -17.45 -12.25 -3.87
N ALA A 93 -17.58 -13.27 -4.71
CA ALA A 93 -16.46 -13.97 -5.31
C ALA A 93 -15.62 -13.04 -6.22
N GLU A 94 -16.27 -12.19 -7.02
CA GLU A 94 -15.58 -11.19 -7.83
C GLU A 94 -14.85 -10.14 -6.98
N ALA A 95 -15.51 -9.61 -5.94
CA ALA A 95 -14.91 -8.66 -5.01
C ALA A 95 -13.68 -9.27 -4.32
N GLN A 96 -13.80 -10.52 -3.85
CA GLN A 96 -12.68 -11.27 -3.28
C GLN A 96 -11.54 -11.43 -4.29
N ALA A 97 -11.82 -11.87 -5.52
CA ALA A 97 -10.80 -12.02 -6.56
C ALA A 97 -10.07 -10.70 -6.84
N ASN A 98 -10.80 -9.58 -6.83
CA ASN A 98 -10.22 -8.25 -7.01
C ASN A 98 -9.33 -7.80 -5.84
N LEU A 99 -9.63 -8.17 -4.59
CA LEU A 99 -8.75 -7.88 -3.44
C LEU A 99 -7.36 -8.48 -3.60
N TYR A 100 -7.28 -9.72 -4.09
CA TYR A 100 -6.00 -10.42 -4.27
C TYR A 100 -5.27 -10.05 -5.56
N LYS A 101 -5.89 -9.25 -6.43
CA LYS A 101 -5.31 -8.86 -7.72
C LYS A 101 -4.01 -8.08 -7.50
N ASN A 102 -3.02 -8.29 -8.37
CA ASN A 102 -1.70 -7.65 -8.37
C ASN A 102 -0.73 -8.10 -7.25
N TRP A 103 -1.11 -9.09 -6.44
CA TRP A 103 -0.26 -9.68 -5.40
C TRP A 103 0.27 -11.08 -5.78
N ASP A 104 0.43 -11.36 -7.08
CA ASP A 104 0.87 -12.69 -7.55
C ASP A 104 2.34 -12.99 -7.26
N ALA A 105 3.17 -11.94 -7.10
CA ALA A 105 4.58 -12.08 -6.70
C ALA A 105 4.78 -12.17 -5.18
N SER A 106 3.72 -12.46 -4.42
CA SER A 106 3.81 -12.63 -2.97
C SER A 106 4.41 -13.97 -2.58
N GLY A 107 5.26 -13.98 -1.56
CA GLY A 107 5.90 -15.17 -1.02
C GLY A 107 6.41 -14.92 0.40
N GLU A 108 7.31 -15.76 0.87
CA GLU A 108 7.95 -15.59 2.17
C GLU A 108 9.46 -15.42 1.99
N SER A 109 10.02 -14.54 2.80
CA SER A 109 11.46 -14.39 2.97
C SER A 109 12.04 -15.57 3.76
N LYS A 110 13.37 -15.72 3.77
CA LYS A 110 14.07 -16.83 4.44
C LYS A 110 13.76 -16.94 5.94
N ASP A 111 13.37 -15.85 6.58
CA ASP A 111 13.02 -15.79 8.00
C ASP A 111 11.51 -15.78 8.25
N GLY A 112 10.70 -16.19 7.26
CA GLY A 112 9.26 -16.42 7.43
C GLY A 112 8.41 -15.16 7.45
N HIS A 113 8.88 -14.06 6.87
CA HIS A 113 8.09 -12.84 6.75
C HIS A 113 7.56 -12.63 5.35
N HIS A 114 6.40 -11.99 5.26
CA HIS A 114 5.73 -11.69 4.02
C HIS A 114 6.61 -10.85 3.12
N MET A 115 6.83 -11.37 1.92
CA MET A 115 7.67 -10.79 0.89
C MET A 115 6.85 -10.58 -0.38
N TYR A 116 7.18 -9.55 -1.14
CA TYR A 116 6.70 -9.28 -2.46
C TYR A 116 7.88 -9.14 -3.42
N GLY A 117 7.89 -9.89 -4.52
CA GLY A 117 8.97 -9.91 -5.50
C GLY A 117 9.83 -11.17 -5.45
N ASN A 118 10.98 -11.12 -6.13
CA ASN A 118 11.85 -12.28 -6.31
C ASN A 118 12.59 -12.65 -5.00
N PRO A 119 12.48 -13.89 -4.48
CA PRO A 119 13.22 -14.32 -3.28
C PRO A 119 14.75 -14.33 -3.46
N SER A 120 15.23 -14.31 -4.71
CA SER A 120 16.65 -14.21 -5.08
C SER A 120 17.04 -12.81 -5.57
N ALA A 121 16.23 -11.79 -5.28
CA ALA A 121 16.57 -10.40 -5.59
C ALA A 121 17.91 -10.01 -4.95
N ARG A 122 18.71 -9.22 -5.66
CA ARG A 122 19.94 -8.65 -5.10
C ARG A 122 19.64 -7.69 -3.97
N PHE A 123 18.61 -6.86 -4.10
CA PHE A 123 18.25 -5.86 -3.10
C PHE A 123 16.96 -6.26 -2.37
N THR A 124 17.01 -6.23 -1.05
CA THR A 124 15.84 -6.42 -0.19
C THR A 124 15.47 -5.12 0.50
N LEU A 125 14.20 -4.71 0.39
CA LEU A 125 13.63 -3.60 1.15
C LEU A 125 12.93 -4.16 2.39
N ILE A 126 13.59 -4.18 3.56
CA ILE A 126 12.92 -4.49 4.83
C ILE A 126 12.20 -3.24 5.29
N ASN A 127 10.87 -3.23 5.19
CA ASN A 127 10.04 -2.10 5.56
C ASN A 127 9.32 -2.34 6.88
N TYR A 128 9.71 -1.58 7.90
CA TYR A 128 9.00 -1.44 9.15
C TYR A 128 7.82 -0.50 8.97
N SER A 129 6.62 -1.01 9.23
CA SER A 129 5.39 -0.32 8.91
C SER A 129 4.32 -0.53 9.98
N ASP A 130 3.41 0.43 10.05
CA ASP A 130 2.27 0.45 10.95
C ASP A 130 1.00 0.70 10.12
N LEU A 131 0.03 -0.21 10.23
CA LEU A 131 -1.22 -0.17 9.49
C LEU A 131 -2.11 1.03 9.84
N GLU A 132 -1.88 1.67 10.99
CA GLU A 132 -2.56 2.89 11.41
C GLU A 132 -1.77 4.17 11.12
N CYS A 133 -0.55 4.07 10.59
CA CYS A 133 0.27 5.24 10.31
C CYS A 133 -0.10 5.91 8.96
N PRO A 134 -0.49 7.20 8.95
CA PRO A 134 -0.86 7.89 7.72
C PRO A 134 0.30 8.06 6.73
N PHE A 135 1.55 8.05 7.21
CA PHE A 135 2.72 8.04 6.33
C PHE A 135 2.95 6.66 5.71
N CYS A 136 2.69 5.57 6.44
CA CYS A 136 2.77 4.22 5.89
C CYS A 136 1.72 4.00 4.82
N LYS A 137 0.48 4.44 5.05
CA LYS A 137 -0.61 4.44 4.06
C LYS A 137 -0.18 5.06 2.73
N ARG A 138 0.41 6.27 2.79
CA ARG A 138 0.91 6.97 1.59
C ARG A 138 2.11 6.27 0.94
N PHE A 139 2.96 5.65 1.76
CA PHE A 139 4.19 5.03 1.29
C PHE A 139 3.96 3.66 0.65
N HIS A 140 2.88 2.96 0.99
CA HIS A 140 2.65 1.54 0.64
C HIS A 140 2.78 1.23 -0.86
N GLU A 141 2.40 2.16 -1.74
CA GLU A 141 2.55 2.00 -3.19
C GLU A 141 4.00 2.10 -3.68
N THR A 142 4.86 2.84 -2.98
CA THR A 142 6.24 3.11 -3.40
C THR A 142 7.12 1.85 -3.46
N PRO A 143 7.24 1.01 -2.41
CA PRO A 143 8.02 -0.21 -2.47
C PRO A 143 7.42 -1.23 -3.44
N LYS A 144 6.09 -1.30 -3.57
CA LYS A 144 5.44 -2.13 -4.59
C LYS A 144 5.84 -1.71 -6.00
N TYR A 145 5.76 -0.41 -6.31
CA TYR A 145 6.14 0.13 -7.61
C TYR A 145 7.63 -0.06 -7.91
N LEU A 146 8.52 0.02 -6.90
CA LEU A 146 9.94 -0.32 -7.06
C LEU A 146 10.14 -1.77 -7.49
N VAL A 147 9.48 -2.72 -6.83
CA VAL A 147 9.54 -4.15 -7.18
C VAL A 147 8.98 -4.40 -8.57
N ASP A 148 7.80 -3.87 -8.89
CA ASP A 148 7.14 -4.06 -10.18
C ASP A 148 7.94 -3.43 -11.35
N SER A 149 8.61 -2.30 -11.10
CA SER A 149 9.42 -1.61 -12.11
C SER A 149 10.80 -2.26 -12.31
N ALA A 150 11.31 -2.97 -11.31
CA ALA A 150 12.55 -3.74 -11.39
C ALA A 150 12.32 -5.04 -12.17
N LYS A 151 12.05 -4.93 -13.48
CA LYS A 151 11.67 -6.04 -14.39
C LYS A 151 12.63 -7.24 -14.42
N ASN A 152 13.87 -7.06 -13.95
CA ASN A 152 14.86 -8.12 -13.83
C ASN A 152 14.82 -8.85 -12.47
N GLY A 153 13.85 -8.55 -11.62
CA GLY A 153 13.68 -9.16 -10.31
C GLY A 153 14.81 -8.81 -9.33
N MET A 154 15.48 -7.66 -9.51
CA MET A 154 16.59 -7.23 -8.65
C MET A 154 16.16 -6.73 -7.27
N VAL A 155 14.88 -6.41 -7.08
CA VAL A 155 14.36 -5.85 -5.83
C VAL A 155 13.23 -6.72 -5.32
N ASN A 156 13.23 -7.01 -4.02
CA ASN A 156 12.06 -7.51 -3.30
C ASN A 156 11.74 -6.59 -2.11
N TRP A 157 10.53 -6.75 -1.59
CA TRP A 157 10.02 -5.98 -0.46
C TRP A 157 9.53 -6.92 0.62
N VAL A 158 10.00 -6.72 1.84
CA VAL A 158 9.68 -7.54 3.00
C VAL A 158 9.01 -6.66 4.06
N TRP A 159 7.87 -7.11 4.59
CA TRP A 159 7.17 -6.42 5.67
C TRP A 159 7.74 -6.78 7.05
N ARG A 160 7.79 -5.79 7.94
CA ARG A 160 7.99 -5.95 9.38
C ARG A 160 6.98 -5.11 10.15
N HIS A 161 6.36 -5.68 11.16
CA HIS A 161 5.41 -4.94 12.00
C HIS A 161 6.13 -3.97 12.93
N PHE A 162 5.65 -2.74 12.97
CA PHE A 162 6.12 -1.73 13.91
C PHE A 162 4.98 -0.84 14.40
N PRO A 163 3.94 -1.41 15.05
CA PRO A 163 2.81 -0.65 15.56
C PRO A 163 3.28 0.40 16.56
N LEU A 164 2.94 1.67 16.31
CA LEU A 164 3.39 2.77 17.15
C LEU A 164 2.50 2.91 18.38
N SER A 165 3.11 3.17 19.54
CA SER A 165 2.40 3.22 20.82
C SER A 165 1.25 4.23 20.86
N PHE A 166 1.34 5.32 20.09
CA PHE A 166 0.30 6.34 19.99
C PHE A 166 -0.83 6.00 19.00
N HIS A 167 -0.76 4.86 18.31
CA HIS A 167 -1.84 4.29 17.50
C HIS A 167 -2.50 3.06 18.17
N GLU A 168 -2.05 2.69 19.37
CA GLU A 168 -2.62 1.57 20.11
C GLU A 168 -4.02 1.90 20.66
N PRO A 169 -4.90 0.89 20.78
CA PRO A 169 -4.68 -0.55 20.56
C PRO A 169 -4.87 -1.00 19.10
N MET A 170 -5.26 -0.10 18.20
CA MET A 170 -5.69 -0.51 16.87
C MET A 170 -4.52 -0.93 15.98
N ALA A 171 -3.34 -0.33 16.14
CA ALA A 171 -2.16 -0.72 15.38
C ALA A 171 -1.77 -2.19 15.61
N SER A 172 -1.67 -2.64 16.87
CA SER A 172 -1.42 -4.05 17.16
C SER A 172 -2.57 -4.95 16.70
N LYS A 173 -3.83 -4.51 16.85
CA LYS A 173 -4.99 -5.27 16.35
C LYS A 173 -4.93 -5.48 14.84
N ALA A 174 -4.67 -4.42 14.07
CA ALA A 174 -4.55 -4.48 12.62
C ALA A 174 -3.42 -5.42 12.18
N ALA A 175 -2.27 -5.36 12.86
CA ALA A 175 -1.15 -6.27 12.62
C ALA A 175 -1.56 -7.74 12.84
N MET A 176 -2.24 -8.05 13.95
CA MET A 176 -2.76 -9.40 14.23
C MET A 176 -3.79 -9.84 13.18
N MET A 177 -4.72 -8.97 12.79
CA MET A 177 -5.72 -9.27 11.75
C MET A 177 -5.05 -9.64 10.41
N GLY A 178 -3.99 -8.93 10.03
CA GLY A 178 -3.23 -9.22 8.81
C GLY A 178 -2.53 -10.57 8.84
N GLU A 179 -1.87 -10.90 9.95
CA GLU A 179 -1.26 -12.21 10.15
C GLU A 179 -2.32 -13.34 10.16
N CYS A 180 -3.52 -13.08 10.69
CA CYS A 180 -4.61 -14.06 10.67
C CYS A 180 -5.23 -14.27 9.29
N VAL A 181 -5.29 -13.22 8.47
CA VAL A 181 -5.62 -13.38 7.04
C VAL A 181 -4.54 -14.22 6.37
N ALA A 182 -3.27 -13.94 6.66
CA ALA A 182 -2.13 -14.65 6.09
C ALA A 182 -2.09 -16.14 6.50
N GLN A 183 -2.49 -16.48 7.72
CA GLN A 183 -2.55 -17.87 8.19
C GLN A 183 -3.43 -18.75 7.29
N GLN A 184 -4.50 -18.18 6.70
CA GLN A 184 -5.44 -18.92 5.85
C GLN A 184 -5.23 -18.69 4.35
N LYS A 185 -4.61 -17.56 3.96
CA LYS A 185 -4.51 -17.11 2.55
C LYS A 185 -3.07 -16.86 2.09
N GLY A 186 -2.08 -17.19 2.93
CA GLY A 186 -0.66 -16.97 2.72
C GLY A 186 -0.28 -15.49 2.60
N SER A 187 0.97 -15.24 2.19
CA SER A 187 1.47 -13.88 1.97
C SER A 187 0.63 -13.08 0.98
N LYS A 188 0.00 -13.72 -0.01
CA LYS A 188 -0.90 -13.03 -0.94
C LYS A 188 -2.07 -12.38 -0.20
N GLY A 189 -2.65 -13.09 0.77
CA GLY A 189 -3.70 -12.54 1.63
C GLY A 189 -3.20 -11.47 2.59
N PHE A 190 -1.98 -11.59 3.10
CA PHE A 190 -1.36 -10.54 3.90
C PHE A 190 -1.30 -9.21 3.12
N TRP A 191 -0.75 -9.23 1.91
CA TRP A 191 -0.60 -8.03 1.10
C TRP A 191 -1.94 -7.44 0.67
N ALA A 192 -2.89 -8.29 0.25
CA ALA A 192 -4.25 -7.86 -0.03
C ALA A 192 -4.92 -7.20 1.19
N PHE A 193 -4.69 -7.74 2.39
CA PHE A 193 -5.19 -7.17 3.63
C PHE A 193 -4.55 -5.82 3.95
N THR A 194 -3.23 -5.67 3.80
CA THR A 194 -2.56 -4.39 4.11
C THR A 194 -3.05 -3.26 3.19
N GLU A 195 -3.21 -3.51 1.89
CA GLU A 195 -3.82 -2.58 0.93
C GLU A 195 -5.27 -2.22 1.31
N TYR A 196 -6.08 -3.24 1.62
CA TYR A 196 -7.48 -3.04 2.02
C TYR A 196 -7.57 -2.22 3.31
N TRP A 197 -6.76 -2.55 4.31
CA TRP A 197 -6.74 -1.86 5.59
C TRP A 197 -6.33 -0.40 5.40
N PHE A 198 -5.23 -0.14 4.68
CA PHE A 198 -4.80 1.22 4.41
C PHE A 198 -5.85 2.02 3.65
N THR A 199 -6.54 1.42 2.68
CA THR A 199 -7.61 2.09 1.93
C THR A 199 -8.74 2.55 2.85
N ASN A 200 -9.20 1.68 3.76
CA ASN A 200 -10.42 1.89 4.54
C ASN A 200 -10.18 2.55 5.91
N SER A 201 -9.03 2.31 6.54
CA SER A 201 -8.73 2.87 7.86
C SER A 201 -8.65 4.40 7.81
N ALA A 202 -9.25 5.02 8.83
CA ALA A 202 -9.07 6.44 9.13
C ALA A 202 -7.66 6.75 9.66
N GLY A 203 -6.89 5.72 10.05
CA GLY A 203 -5.55 5.82 10.61
C GLY A 203 -5.54 6.44 12.01
N ASN A 204 -4.34 6.71 12.51
CA ASN A 204 -4.10 7.30 13.84
C ASN A 204 -4.78 6.52 14.99
N GLY A 205 -4.84 5.19 14.86
CA GLY A 205 -5.42 4.29 15.86
C GLY A 205 -6.95 4.15 15.79
N GLN A 206 -7.61 4.69 14.76
CA GLN A 206 -9.07 4.68 14.64
C GLN A 206 -9.62 3.46 13.89
N GLY A 207 -8.83 2.82 13.02
CA GLY A 207 -9.30 1.74 12.15
C GLY A 207 -10.45 2.19 11.25
N PHE A 208 -11.39 1.28 10.96
CA PHE A 208 -12.61 1.59 10.22
C PHE A 208 -13.81 0.79 10.76
N ALA A 209 -15.01 1.33 10.55
CA ALA A 209 -16.25 0.67 10.89
C ALA A 209 -16.47 -0.55 9.99
N GLY A 210 -16.81 -1.70 10.58
CA GLY A 210 -16.96 -2.96 9.83
C GLY A 210 -15.68 -3.79 9.71
N SER A 211 -14.62 -3.46 10.46
CA SER A 211 -13.40 -4.29 10.52
C SER A 211 -13.62 -5.69 11.13
N ASP A 212 -14.76 -5.90 11.80
CA ASP A 212 -15.25 -7.23 12.21
C ASP A 212 -15.68 -8.11 11.02
N LYS A 213 -15.88 -7.52 9.84
CA LYS A 213 -16.27 -8.21 8.59
C LYS A 213 -15.10 -8.74 7.76
N ILE A 214 -13.87 -8.61 8.25
CA ILE A 214 -12.68 -9.14 7.57
C ILE A 214 -12.80 -10.63 7.21
N PRO A 215 -13.32 -11.52 8.08
CA PRO A 215 -13.52 -12.92 7.71
C PRO A 215 -14.40 -13.11 6.48
N GLU A 216 -15.54 -12.43 6.41
CA GLU A 216 -16.46 -12.50 5.27
C GLU A 216 -15.81 -11.91 4.01
N LEU A 217 -15.17 -10.74 4.14
CA LEU A 217 -14.53 -10.03 3.03
C LEU A 217 -13.38 -10.82 2.38
N PHE A 218 -12.62 -11.57 3.17
CA PHE A 218 -11.49 -12.36 2.71
C PHE A 218 -11.81 -13.85 2.56
N GLY A 219 -13.08 -14.25 2.75
CA GLY A 219 -13.52 -15.64 2.64
C GLY A 219 -12.75 -16.57 3.60
N LEU A 220 -12.61 -16.14 4.85
CA LEU A 220 -11.90 -16.85 5.92
C LEU A 220 -12.87 -17.73 6.72
N ASN A 221 -12.35 -18.80 7.30
CA ASN A 221 -13.02 -19.46 8.41
C ASN A 221 -12.98 -18.53 9.64
N LYS A 222 -14.16 -18.12 10.10
CA LYS A 222 -14.32 -17.16 11.19
C LYS A 222 -13.77 -17.67 12.53
N GLU A 223 -14.01 -18.93 12.88
CA GLU A 223 -13.55 -19.51 14.15
C GLU A 223 -12.02 -19.59 14.21
N GLN A 224 -11.38 -20.00 13.10
CA GLN A 224 -9.92 -20.00 12.97
C GLN A 224 -9.35 -18.58 13.09
N TYR A 225 -10.00 -17.60 12.44
CA TYR A 225 -9.60 -16.20 12.52
C TYR A 225 -9.71 -15.64 13.94
N GLU A 226 -10.83 -15.87 14.63
CA GLU A 226 -11.03 -15.40 16.00
C GLU A 226 -10.04 -16.03 16.97
N SER A 227 -9.76 -17.34 16.83
CA SER A 227 -8.72 -18.02 17.62
C SER A 227 -7.35 -17.40 17.37
N CYS A 228 -7.03 -17.14 16.10
CA CYS A 228 -5.76 -16.59 15.66
C CYS A 228 -5.46 -15.20 16.25
N LEU A 229 -6.47 -14.35 16.46
CA LEU A 229 -6.29 -13.00 17.04
C LEU A 229 -5.70 -13.01 18.46
N THR A 230 -5.73 -14.16 19.13
CA THR A 230 -5.17 -14.36 20.48
C THR A 230 -3.97 -15.31 20.49
N ASP A 231 -3.49 -15.72 19.33
CA ASP A 231 -2.39 -16.68 19.20
C ASP A 231 -1.07 -16.08 19.73
N PRO A 232 -0.46 -16.68 20.77
CA PRO A 232 0.79 -16.20 21.33
C PRO A 232 1.94 -16.20 20.31
N VAL A 233 1.91 -17.04 19.27
CA VAL A 233 2.93 -17.08 18.21
C VAL A 233 2.87 -15.81 17.36
N ILE A 234 1.67 -15.36 16.98
CA ILE A 234 1.48 -14.13 16.20
C ILE A 234 1.82 -12.90 17.03
N ILE A 235 1.35 -12.86 18.28
CA ILE A 235 1.70 -11.79 19.22
C ILE A 235 3.22 -11.71 19.40
N LYS A 236 3.90 -12.86 19.48
CA LYS A 236 5.36 -12.90 19.58
C LYS A 236 6.02 -12.40 18.30
N LYS A 237 5.57 -12.82 17.11
CA LYS A 237 6.09 -12.35 15.81
C LYS A 237 6.08 -10.82 15.73
N ILE A 238 4.95 -10.18 16.06
CA ILE A 238 4.82 -8.72 16.05
C ILE A 238 5.80 -8.06 17.03
N LYS A 239 5.96 -8.62 18.24
CA LYS A 239 6.92 -8.10 19.23
C LYS A 239 8.36 -8.26 18.80
N ASP A 240 8.70 -9.41 18.20
CA ASP A 240 10.05 -9.70 17.69
C ASP A 240 10.40 -8.72 16.56
N ASP A 241 9.45 -8.42 15.66
CA ASP A 241 9.63 -7.40 14.61
C ASP A 241 9.91 -6.02 15.20
N MET A 242 9.10 -5.57 16.18
CA MET A 242 9.32 -4.31 16.87
C MET A 242 10.70 -4.26 17.54
N GLN A 243 11.09 -5.32 18.23
CA GLN A 243 12.40 -5.40 18.87
C GLN A 243 13.54 -5.35 17.86
N ALA A 244 13.43 -6.08 16.75
CA ALA A 244 14.41 -6.04 15.67
C ALA A 244 14.54 -4.63 15.08
N GLY A 245 13.41 -3.94 14.86
CA GLY A 245 13.39 -2.55 14.40
C GLY A 245 14.09 -1.60 15.39
N ASN A 246 13.79 -1.73 16.68
CA ASN A 246 14.43 -0.92 17.73
C ASN A 246 15.96 -1.15 17.77
N VAL A 247 16.41 -2.40 17.68
CA VAL A 247 17.84 -2.75 17.62
C VAL A 247 18.50 -2.17 16.35
N ALA A 248 17.78 -2.14 15.24
CA ALA A 248 18.23 -1.54 13.99
C ALA A 248 18.12 0.00 13.95
N GLY A 249 17.70 0.65 15.05
CA GLY A 249 17.59 2.11 15.16
C GLY A 249 16.33 2.71 14.53
N VAL A 250 15.31 1.90 14.25
CA VAL A 250 14.00 2.39 13.79
C VAL A 250 13.31 3.14 14.93
N THR A 251 12.98 4.41 14.70
CA THR A 251 12.33 5.28 15.69
C THR A 251 10.93 5.75 15.28
N GLY A 252 10.47 5.33 14.10
CA GLY A 252 9.16 5.69 13.55
C GLY A 252 8.89 4.97 12.23
N THR A 253 7.66 5.12 11.72
CA THR A 253 7.23 4.44 10.49
C THR A 253 6.75 5.43 9.41
N PRO A 254 6.92 5.11 8.12
CA PRO A 254 7.66 3.94 7.62
C PRO A 254 9.17 4.14 7.78
N ALA A 255 9.89 3.06 8.02
CA ALA A 255 11.35 3.02 7.89
C ALA A 255 11.71 1.84 6.99
N THR A 256 12.66 2.03 6.08
CA THR A 256 13.11 0.98 5.18
C THR A 256 14.61 0.77 5.32
N ILE A 257 15.01 -0.46 5.58
CA ILE A 257 16.40 -0.89 5.50
C ILE A 257 16.60 -1.57 4.16
N VAL A 258 17.44 -0.98 3.32
CA VAL A 258 17.86 -1.54 2.04
C VAL A 258 19.06 -2.43 2.30
N ILE A 259 18.98 -3.70 1.88
CA ILE A 259 20.07 -4.67 1.98
C ILE A 259 20.53 -5.03 0.58
N ASP A 260 21.83 -4.97 0.31
CA ASP A 260 22.45 -5.62 -0.86
C ASP A 260 22.86 -7.04 -0.47
N ASN A 261 22.09 -8.04 -0.89
CA ASN A 261 22.28 -9.45 -0.56
C ASN A 261 23.57 -10.04 -1.14
N GLU A 262 24.22 -9.39 -2.12
CA GLU A 262 25.52 -9.83 -2.64
C GLU A 262 26.68 -9.36 -1.74
N THR A 263 26.57 -8.14 -1.18
CA THR A 263 27.68 -7.52 -0.42
C THR A 263 27.46 -7.51 1.09
N GLY A 264 26.23 -7.75 1.55
CA GLY A 264 25.81 -7.64 2.95
C GLY A 264 25.69 -6.20 3.45
N LYS A 265 25.91 -5.19 2.60
CA LYS A 265 25.79 -3.77 2.99
C LYS A 265 24.33 -3.39 3.22
N THR A 266 24.13 -2.49 4.16
CA THR A 266 22.81 -1.96 4.50
C THR A 266 22.79 -0.43 4.50
N GLU A 267 21.67 0.14 4.06
CA GLU A 267 21.39 1.57 4.09
C GLU A 267 19.97 1.81 4.62
N THR A 268 19.80 2.79 5.50
CA THR A 268 18.49 3.08 6.11
C THR A 268 17.87 4.34 5.51
N ILE A 269 16.61 4.21 5.08
CA ILE A 269 15.79 5.30 4.56
C ILE A 269 14.63 5.53 5.53
N VAL A 270 14.59 6.71 6.14
CA VAL A 270 13.57 7.07 7.14
C VAL A 270 12.43 7.86 6.49
N GLY A 271 11.20 7.47 6.83
CA GLY A 271 9.97 8.13 6.42
C GLY A 271 9.47 7.70 5.04
N ALA A 272 8.33 8.26 4.66
CA ALA A 272 7.68 8.03 3.37
C ALA A 272 8.43 8.77 2.25
N GLN A 273 9.61 8.25 1.87
CA GLN A 273 10.45 8.82 0.83
C GLN A 273 9.95 8.43 -0.57
N PRO A 274 10.17 9.28 -1.59
CA PRO A 274 9.74 8.99 -2.95
C PRO A 274 10.61 7.92 -3.61
N PHE A 275 10.06 7.27 -4.64
CA PHE A 275 10.75 6.31 -5.52
C PHE A 275 12.20 6.70 -5.88
N ALA A 276 12.42 7.94 -6.29
CA ALA A 276 13.74 8.44 -6.71
C ALA A 276 14.81 8.30 -5.61
N LYS A 277 14.44 8.42 -4.33
CA LYS A 277 15.38 8.26 -3.22
C LYS A 277 15.87 6.81 -3.10
N PHE A 278 14.98 5.84 -3.31
CA PHE A 278 15.34 4.42 -3.28
C PHE A 278 16.23 4.05 -4.45
N VAL A 279 15.92 4.54 -5.66
CA VAL A 279 16.80 4.35 -6.83
C VAL A 279 18.19 4.89 -6.56
N GLN A 280 18.30 6.12 -6.04
CA GLN A 280 19.58 6.73 -5.70
C GLN A 280 20.39 5.85 -4.71
N VAL A 281 19.75 5.34 -3.67
CA VAL A 281 20.42 4.49 -2.66
C VAL A 281 20.86 3.17 -3.28
N ILE A 282 19.98 2.49 -4.01
CA ILE A 282 20.29 1.21 -4.67
C ILE A 282 21.43 1.37 -5.69
N GLU A 283 21.40 2.41 -6.52
CA GLU A 283 22.48 2.70 -7.49
C GLU A 283 23.80 2.99 -6.79
N GLY A 284 23.78 3.77 -5.70
CA GLY A 284 24.97 4.05 -4.89
C GLY A 284 25.56 2.79 -4.25
N MET A 285 24.72 1.89 -3.75
CA MET A 285 25.14 0.60 -3.21
C MET A 285 25.68 -0.33 -4.31
N ALA A 286 25.08 -0.32 -5.50
CA ALA A 286 25.47 -1.16 -6.64
C ALA A 286 26.79 -0.72 -7.29
N HIS A 287 27.09 0.58 -7.26
CA HIS A 287 28.25 1.20 -7.94
C HIS A 287 29.05 2.13 -7.01
N PRO A 288 29.67 1.61 -5.94
CA PRO A 288 30.36 2.43 -4.94
C PRO A 288 31.52 3.25 -5.53
N GLU A 289 32.17 2.75 -6.58
CA GLU A 289 33.23 3.44 -7.31
C GLU A 289 32.77 4.74 -7.99
N ARG A 290 31.49 4.83 -8.40
CA ARG A 290 30.92 6.05 -9.02
C ARG A 290 30.66 7.15 -7.98
N ALA A 291 30.33 6.77 -6.74
CA ALA A 291 30.14 7.71 -5.64
C ALA A 291 31.46 8.37 -5.21
N GLN A 292 32.56 7.60 -5.15
CA GLN A 292 33.89 8.12 -4.81
C GLN A 292 34.47 9.06 -5.88
N ALA A 293 34.11 8.87 -7.15
CA ALA A 293 34.55 9.75 -8.25
C ALA A 293 33.89 11.15 -8.20
N GLN A 294 32.70 11.28 -7.60
CA GLN A 294 32.03 12.58 -7.44
C GLN A 294 32.57 13.37 -6.23
N GLU A 295 33.03 12.68 -5.19
CA GLU A 295 33.59 13.31 -3.99
C GLU A 295 35.04 13.80 -4.18
N THR A 296 35.76 13.19 -5.13
CA THR A 296 37.14 13.56 -5.49
C THR A 296 37.21 14.59 -6.63
N ALA A 297 36.08 14.99 -7.21
CA ALA A 297 36.04 16.03 -8.22
C ALA A 297 36.35 17.41 -7.59
N PRO A 298 37.33 18.17 -8.10
CA PRO A 298 37.64 19.51 -7.58
C PRO A 298 36.41 20.42 -7.62
N PRO A 299 36.23 21.34 -6.66
CA PRO A 299 35.12 22.29 -6.69
C PRO A 299 35.13 23.04 -8.02
N ALA A 300 33.99 23.05 -8.72
CA ALA A 300 33.84 23.79 -9.97
C ALA A 300 34.25 25.25 -9.74
N GLN A 301 35.34 25.67 -10.39
CA GLN A 301 35.84 27.03 -10.33
C GLN A 301 34.78 27.95 -10.96
N LYS A 302 34.23 28.85 -10.15
CA LYS A 302 33.34 29.93 -10.60
C LYS A 302 34.13 31.05 -11.25
#